data_AF-M1FGW2-F1
#
_entry.id   AF-M1FGW2-F1
#
_cell.length_a   1.000
_cell.length_b   1.000
_cell.length_c   1.000
_cell.angle_alpha   90.00
_cell.angle_beta   90.00
_cell.angle_gamma   90.00
#
_symmetry.space_group_name_H-M   'P 1'
#
loop_
_entity.id
_entity.type
_entity.pdbx_description
1 polymer ?
#
loop_
_entity_poly.entity_id
_entity_poly.type
_entity_poly.pdbx_seq_one_letter_code
_entity_poly.pdbx_strand_id
1 'polypeptide(L)' 'MITLELTGRLTPEDRAQRGISDGLLRLSVGLEHAENLMADLEQALNALVQ' A
#
# COMPACT_ATOMS: atom_id res chain seq x y z
N MET A 1 11.91 6.77 -0.96
CA MET A 1 10.73 7.68 -1.07
C MET A 1 9.58 6.88 -1.66
N ILE A 2 8.64 6.45 -0.81
CA ILE A 2 7.54 5.57 -1.21
C ILE A 2 6.38 6.43 -1.73
N THR A 3 6.01 6.28 -3.01
CA THR A 3 4.81 6.89 -3.59
C THR A 3 3.65 5.89 -3.54
N LEU A 4 2.65 6.19 -2.70
CA LEU A 4 1.36 5.50 -2.66
C LEU A 4 0.43 6.15 -3.70
N GLU A 5 0.10 5.43 -4.76
CA GLU A 5 -0.92 5.86 -5.72
C GLU A 5 -2.25 5.19 -5.40
N LEU A 6 -3.23 5.97 -4.92
CA LEU A 6 -4.60 5.49 -4.76
C LEU A 6 -5.23 5.20 -6.12
N THR A 7 -5.89 4.05 -6.26
CA THR A 7 -6.78 3.68 -7.38
C THR A 7 -8.10 4.48 -7.33
N GLY A 8 -8.04 5.78 -7.09
CA GLY A 8 -9.21 6.63 -6.79
C GLY A 8 -10.10 6.98 -8.00
N ARG A 9 -9.83 6.43 -9.19
CA ARG A 9 -10.57 6.73 -10.44
C ARG A 9 -11.55 5.64 -10.87
N LEU A 10 -11.74 4.58 -10.08
CA LEU A 10 -12.63 3.47 -10.40
C LEU A 10 -13.88 3.48 -9.53
N THR A 11 -15.05 3.26 -10.14
CA THR A 11 -16.30 3.02 -9.41
C THR A 11 -16.16 1.76 -8.53
N PRO A 12 -16.95 1.61 -7.45
CA PRO A 12 -16.90 0.40 -6.62
C PRO A 12 -17.11 -0.90 -7.42
N GLU A 13 -17.99 -0.86 -8.43
CA GLU A 13 -18.26 -1.99 -9.33
C GLU A 13 -17.06 -2.34 -10.22
N ASP A 14 -16.40 -1.33 -10.79
CA ASP A 14 -15.17 -1.54 -11.58
C ASP A 14 -14.01 -2.07 -10.73
N ARG A 15 -13.92 -1.63 -9.45
CA ARG A 15 -12.92 -2.16 -8.51
C ARG A 15 -13.17 -3.63 -8.19
N ALA A 16 -14.43 -3.98 -7.89
CA ALA A 16 -14.83 -5.35 -7.59
C ALA A 16 -14.56 -6.30 -8.77
N GLN A 17 -14.89 -5.89 -10.01
CA GLN A 17 -14.62 -6.69 -11.21
C GLN A 17 -13.11 -6.93 -11.45
N ARG A 18 -12.26 -6.02 -11.01
CA ARG A 18 -10.79 -6.11 -11.16
C ARG A 18 -10.10 -6.75 -9.96
N GLY A 19 -10.87 -7.22 -8.95
CA GLY A 19 -10.32 -7.81 -7.72
C GLY A 19 -9.62 -6.79 -6.81
N ILE A 20 -9.93 -5.49 -6.95
CA ILE A 20 -9.38 -4.43 -6.11
C ILE A 20 -10.28 -4.28 -4.88
N SER A 21 -9.82 -4.76 -3.74
CA SER A 21 -10.50 -4.55 -2.45
C SER A 21 -10.23 -3.14 -1.92
N ASP A 22 -11.12 -2.64 -1.05
CA ASP A 22 -10.99 -1.28 -0.49
C ASP A 22 -9.74 -1.11 0.41
N GLY A 23 -9.16 -2.22 0.91
CA GLY A 23 -7.91 -2.24 1.67
C GLY A 23 -6.65 -2.51 0.83
N LEU A 24 -6.76 -2.58 -0.50
CA LEU A 24 -5.62 -2.88 -1.36
C LEU A 24 -4.67 -1.67 -1.42
N LEU A 25 -3.46 -1.85 -0.91
CA LEU A 25 -2.37 -0.88 -1.02
C LEU A 25 -1.38 -1.32 -2.11
N ARG A 26 -1.03 -0.40 -3.01
CA ARG A 26 0.05 -0.60 -3.98
C ARG A 26 1.29 0.16 -3.50
N LEU A 27 2.37 -0.57 -3.30
CA LEU A 27 3.66 -0.01 -2.90
C LEU A 27 4.62 0.02 -4.10
N SER A 28 5.19 1.18 -4.38
CA SER A 28 6.30 1.32 -5.32
C SER A 28 7.60 1.20 -4.54
N VAL A 29 8.31 0.09 -4.69
CA VAL A 29 9.55 -0.20 -3.94
C VAL A 29 10.77 0.20 -4.78
N GLY A 30 11.64 1.03 -4.21
CA GLY A 30 12.89 1.46 -4.83
C GLY A 30 14.04 0.45 -4.65
N LEU A 31 15.27 0.90 -4.91
CA LEU A 31 16.51 0.11 -4.68
C LEU A 31 17.12 0.39 -3.29
N GLU A 32 16.28 0.71 -2.31
CA GLU A 32 16.69 0.98 -0.93
C GLU A 32 17.16 -0.32 -0.24
N HIS A 33 17.87 -0.20 0.88
CA HIS A 33 18.26 -1.35 1.70
C HIS A 33 17.01 -2.03 2.26
N ALA A 34 16.92 -3.35 2.09
CA ALA A 34 15.76 -4.14 2.50
C ALA A 34 15.43 -4.00 3.99
N GLU A 35 16.45 -3.96 4.86
CA GLU A 35 16.27 -3.83 6.31
C GLU A 35 15.58 -2.51 6.69
N ASN A 36 15.93 -1.41 6.01
CA ASN A 36 15.30 -0.11 6.27
C ASN A 36 13.84 -0.11 5.81
N LEU A 37 13.55 -0.68 4.64
CA LEU A 37 12.18 -0.81 4.14
C LEU A 37 11.31 -1.66 5.09
N MET A 38 11.86 -2.76 5.61
CA MET A 38 11.17 -3.60 6.57
C MET A 38 10.89 -2.85 7.88
N ALA A 39 11.89 -2.17 8.44
CA ALA A 39 11.72 -1.40 9.67
C ALA A 39 10.66 -0.30 9.54
N ASP A 40 10.65 0.41 8.42
CA ASP A 40 9.65 1.45 8.13
C ASP A 40 8.23 0.87 8.04
N LEU A 41 8.06 -0.27 7.34
CA LEU A 41 6.76 -0.94 7.22
C LEU A 41 6.29 -1.50 8.56
N GLU A 42 7.17 -2.12 9.34
CA GLU A 42 6.85 -2.61 10.68
C GLU A 42 6.41 -1.48 11.61
N GLN A 43 7.15 -0.38 11.62
CA GLN A 43 6.82 0.80 12.43
C GLN A 43 5.46 1.39 12.03
N ALA A 44 5.18 1.52 10.74
CA ALA A 44 3.91 2.04 10.24
C ALA A 44 2.73 1.11 10.56
N LEU A 45 2.88 -0.21 10.38
CA LEU A 45 1.83 -1.18 10.66
C LEU A 45 1.54 -1.27 12.17
N ASN A 46 2.58 -1.30 13.01
CA ASN A 46 2.40 -1.35 14.48
C ASN A 46 1.64 -0.13 15.03
N ALA A 47 1.76 1.03 14.38
CA ALA A 47 1.02 2.24 14.77
C ALA A 47 -0.50 2.14 14.51
N LEU A 48 -0.95 1.23 13.64
CA LEU A 48 -2.35 1.07 13.25
C LEU A 48 -3.11 0.02 14.08
N VAL A 49 -2.40 -0.87 14.79
CA VAL A 49 -2.99 -2.02 15.52
C VAL A 49 -2.90 -1.86 17.04
N GLN A 50 -2.95 -0.61 17.55
CA GLN A 50 -3.03 -0.32 18.98
C GLN A 50 -4.34 -0.79 19.61
#